data_AF-A0AAJ1SR15-F1
#
_entry.id   AF-A0AAJ1SR15-F1
#
_cell.length_a   1.000
_cell.length_b   1.000
_cell.length_c   1.000
_cell.angle_alpha   90.00
_cell.angle_beta   90.00
_cell.angle_gamma   90.00
#
_symmetry.space_group_name_H-M   'P 1'
#
loop_
_entity.id
_entity.type
_entity.pdbx_description
1 polymer ?
#
loop_
_entity_poly.entity_id
_entity_poly.type
_entity_poly.pdbx_seq_one_letter_code
_entity_poly.pdbx_strand_id
1 'polypeptide(L)' 'MDNESTLQHETTLEHALDVAKANHKEALRLLERARDAHKTGDVSDDRVRQLESLLAVAEEDLRRVTREQ' A
#
# COMPACT_ATOMS: atom_id res chain seq x y z
N MET A 1 -20.96 25.32 -13.90
CA MET A 1 -19.98 24.40 -14.52
C MET A 1 -19.52 23.41 -13.44
N ASP A 2 -20.47 22.78 -12.74
CA ASP A 2 -20.20 22.18 -11.42
C ASP A 2 -20.21 20.65 -11.45
N ASN A 3 -20.68 20.05 -12.55
CA ASN A 3 -20.78 18.60 -12.69
C ASN A 3 -19.45 17.94 -13.15
N GLU A 4 -18.61 18.65 -13.91
CA GLU A 4 -17.34 18.09 -14.40
C GLU A 4 -16.31 17.95 -13.27
N SER A 5 -16.27 18.91 -12.33
CA SER A 5 -15.34 18.88 -11.19
C SER A 5 -15.66 17.76 -10.18
N THR A 6 -16.94 17.44 -10.00
CA THR A 6 -17.39 16.40 -9.07
C THR A 6 -17.07 15.00 -9.62
N LEU A 7 -17.35 14.76 -10.91
CA LEU A 7 -16.98 13.51 -11.59
C LEU A 7 -15.46 13.28 -11.64
N GLN A 8 -14.66 14.32 -11.85
CA GLN A 8 -13.19 14.21 -11.80
C GLN A 8 -12.66 13.84 -10.41
N HIS A 9 -13.28 14.35 -9.34
CA HIS A 9 -12.89 13.99 -7.97
C HIS A 9 -13.23 12.54 -7.66
N GLU A 10 -14.45 12.10 -8.01
CA GLU A 10 -14.91 10.70 -7.80
C GLU A 10 -14.01 9.69 -8.53
N THR A 11 -13.70 9.95 -9.81
CA THR A 11 -12.78 9.09 -10.61
C THR A 11 -11.35 9.09 -10.08
N THR A 12 -10.89 10.18 -9.48
CA THR A 12 -9.55 10.27 -8.88
C THR A 12 -9.49 9.51 -7.55
N LEU A 13 -10.55 9.54 -6.75
CA LEU A 13 -10.63 8.85 -5.47
C LEU A 13 -10.76 7.33 -5.65
N GLU A 14 -11.55 6.88 -6.62
CA GLU A 14 -11.63 5.46 -7.02
C GLU A 14 -10.27 4.95 -7.47
N HIS A 15 -9.56 5.71 -8.32
CA HIS A 15 -8.20 5.37 -8.74
C HIS A 15 -7.21 5.32 -7.56
N ALA A 16 -7.28 6.29 -6.65
CA ALA A 16 -6.44 6.31 -5.45
C ALA A 16 -6.69 5.08 -4.56
N LEU A 17 -7.94 4.63 -4.44
CA LEU A 17 -8.30 3.45 -3.66
C LEU A 17 -7.72 2.17 -4.27
N ASP A 18 -7.80 2.02 -5.59
CA ASP A 18 -7.24 0.87 -6.28
C ASP A 18 -5.71 0.83 -6.20
N VAL A 19 -5.05 1.99 -6.30
CA VAL A 19 -3.60 2.12 -6.08
C VAL A 19 -3.24 1.76 -4.63
N ALA A 20 -3.97 2.26 -3.64
CA ALA A 20 -3.71 1.95 -2.23
C ALA A 20 -3.86 0.45 -1.93
N LYS A 21 -4.90 -0.20 -2.50
CA LYS A 21 -5.08 -1.67 -2.40
C LYS A 21 -3.93 -2.44 -3.05
N ALA A 22 -3.50 -2.02 -4.24
CA ALA A 22 -2.39 -2.65 -4.95
C ALA A 22 -1.07 -2.52 -4.15
N ASN A 23 -0.80 -1.33 -3.61
CA ASN A 23 0.38 -1.06 -2.79
C ASN A 23 0.41 -1.90 -1.52
N HIS A 24 -0.70 -1.97 -0.79
CA HIS A 24 -0.82 -2.81 0.41
C HIS A 24 -0.57 -4.29 0.09
N LYS A 25 -1.16 -4.79 -1.00
CA LYS A 25 -0.97 -6.17 -1.45
C LYS A 25 0.49 -6.48 -1.80
N GLU A 26 1.17 -5.59 -2.52
CA GLU A 26 2.57 -5.82 -2.88
C GLU A 26 3.48 -5.71 -1.65
N ALA A 27 3.21 -4.79 -0.71
CA ALA A 27 3.96 -4.69 0.54
C ALA A 27 3.88 -5.98 1.37
N LEU A 28 2.69 -6.59 1.50
CA LEU A 28 2.52 -7.90 2.13
C LEU A 28 3.34 -8.98 1.44
N ARG A 29 3.27 -9.04 0.11
CA ARG A 29 3.97 -10.04 -0.71
C ARG A 29 5.49 -9.92 -0.58
N LEU A 30 6.01 -8.69 -0.56
CA LEU A 30 7.43 -8.42 -0.36
C LEU A 30 7.88 -8.83 1.04
N LEU A 31 7.10 -8.51 2.06
CA LEU A 31 7.41 -8.87 3.45
C LEU A 31 7.41 -10.39 3.67
N GLU A 32 6.43 -11.10 3.13
CA GLU A 32 6.37 -12.57 3.21
C GLU A 32 7.61 -13.20 2.58
N ARG A 33 7.96 -12.78 1.35
CA ARG A 33 9.17 -13.24 0.66
C ARG A 33 10.45 -12.92 1.43
N ALA A 34 10.53 -11.73 2.01
CA ALA A 34 11.69 -11.34 2.80
C ALA A 34 11.82 -12.16 4.09
N ARG A 35 10.70 -12.49 4.74
CA ARG A 35 10.70 -13.38 5.91
C ARG A 35 11.15 -14.80 5.56
N ASP A 36 10.77 -15.32 4.40
CA ASP A 36 11.24 -16.61 3.93
C ASP A 36 12.73 -16.60 3.56
N ALA A 37 13.18 -15.58 2.84
CA ALA A 37 14.60 -15.39 2.50
C ALA A 37 15.47 -15.06 3.72
N HIS A 38 14.89 -14.49 4.78
CA HIS A 38 15.59 -14.28 6.04
C HIS A 38 15.94 -15.60 6.74
N LYS A 39 15.07 -16.61 6.65
CA LYS A 39 15.32 -17.95 7.22
C LYS A 39 16.52 -18.65 6.58
N THR A 40 16.80 -18.35 5.32
CA THR A 40 17.96 -18.88 4.57
C THR A 40 19.20 -17.99 4.69
N GLY A 41 19.08 -16.82 5.34
CA GLY A 41 20.16 -15.84 5.47
C GLY A 41 20.40 -14.98 4.22
N ASP A 42 19.56 -15.10 3.18
CA ASP A 42 19.67 -14.33 1.94
C ASP A 42 19.25 -12.86 2.11
N VAL A 43 18.50 -12.57 3.18
CA VAL A 43 18.02 -11.24 3.54
C VAL A 43 18.38 -10.97 4.99
N SER A 44 18.76 -9.73 5.32
CA SER A 44 19.06 -9.30 6.69
C SER A 44 17.81 -8.93 7.49
N ASP A 45 17.90 -9.00 8.82
CA ASP A 45 16.86 -8.49 9.74
C ASP A 45 16.46 -7.04 9.41
N ASP A 46 17.43 -6.18 9.08
CA ASP A 46 17.16 -4.77 8.75
C ASP A 46 16.27 -4.62 7.51
N ARG A 47 16.46 -5.49 6.50
CA ARG A 47 15.61 -5.47 5.31
C ARG A 47 14.19 -5.95 5.62
N VAL A 48 14.02 -6.92 6.53
CA VAL A 48 12.69 -7.33 7.00
C VAL A 48 12.01 -6.15 7.71
N ARG A 49 12.71 -5.45 8.61
CA ARG A 49 12.17 -4.26 9.32
C ARG A 49 11.78 -3.11 8.38
N GLN A 50 12.56 -2.89 7.32
CA GLN A 50 12.23 -1.90 6.29
C GLN A 50 10.91 -2.24 5.58
N LEU A 51 10.68 -3.52 5.28
CA LEU A 51 9.46 -3.98 4.63
C LEU A 51 8.25 -3.99 5.57
N GLU A 52 8.46 -4.23 6.86
CA GLU A 52 7.43 -4.04 7.89
C GLU A 52 7.01 -2.57 8.00
N SER A 53 7.97 -1.65 7.95
CA SER A 53 7.69 -0.20 7.95
C SER A 53 6.95 0.23 6.68
N LEU A 54 7.32 -0.32 5.52
CA LEU A 54 6.63 -0.07 4.25
C LEU A 54 5.17 -0.54 4.30
N LEU A 55 4.93 -1.73 4.86
CA LEU A 55 3.57 -2.25 5.03
C LEU A 55 2.73 -1.34 5.93
N ALA A 56 3.29 -0.85 7.04
CA ALA A 56 2.58 0.07 7.93
C ALA A 56 2.16 1.37 7.23
N VAL A 57 3.02 1.93 6.37
CA VAL A 57 2.70 3.10 5.56
C VAL A 57 1.59 2.78 4.54
N ALA A 58 1.67 1.66 3.84
CA ALA A 58 0.65 1.27 2.86
C ALA A 58 -0.72 1.00 3.52
N GLU A 59 -0.74 0.43 4.72
CA GLU A 59 -1.96 0.26 5.51
C GLU A 59 -2.55 1.60 5.96
N GLU A 60 -1.71 2.55 6.35
CA GLU A 60 -2.17 3.89 6.71
C GLU A 60 -2.78 4.62 5.51
N ASP A 61 -2.11 4.56 4.37
CA ASP A 61 -2.60 5.13 3.11
C ASP A 61 -3.96 4.55 2.71
N LEU A 62 -4.08 3.21 2.72
CA LEU A 62 -5.34 2.53 2.44
C LEU A 62 -6.45 2.95 3.42
N ARG A 63 -6.15 3.08 4.72
CA ARG A 63 -7.12 3.57 5.72
C ARG A 63 -7.56 5.00 5.45
N ARG A 64 -6.66 5.89 5.01
CA ARG A 64 -6.99 7.30 4.70
C ARG A 64 -7.91 7.35 3.49
N VAL A 65 -7.52 6.72 2.39
CA VAL A 65 -8.31 6.73 1.15
C VAL A 65 -9.68 6.05 1.34
N THR A 66 -9.76 4.99 2.14
CA THR A 66 -11.05 4.34 2.46
C THR A 66 -11.98 5.22 3.30
N ARG A 67 -11.44 6.12 4.14
CA ARG A 67 -12.25 7.07 4.94
C ARG A 67 -12.72 8.28 4.14
N GLU A 68 -12.06 8.58 3.03
CA GLU A 68 -12.36 9.71 2.15
C GLU A 68 -13.35 9.36 1.01
N GLN A 69 -13.68 8.07 0.86
CA GLN A 69 -14.78 7.54 0.01
C GLN A 69 -16.14 7.70 0.72
#